data_AF-A0A350ERL7-F1
#
_entry.id   AF-A0A350ERL7-F1
#
_cell.length_a   1.000
_cell.length_b   1.000
_cell.length_c   1.000
_cell.angle_alpha   90.00
_cell.angle_beta   90.00
_cell.angle_gamma   90.00
#
_symmetry.space_group_name_H-M   'P 1'
#
loop_
_entity.id
_entity.type
_entity.pdbx_description
1 polymer ?
#
loop_
_entity_poly.entity_id
_entity_poly.type
_entity_poly.pdbx_seq_one_letter_code
_entity_poly.pdbx_strand_id
1 'polypeptide(L)'
;MNQLLDDVLKEGAPPGNGEAVLERSLAALRGRRRRRAAFRQCLVAFPAVVAVALGWTLAQRWNDPGRSVAETSGAVVHGTTPPVIELISDEELFSYFPDRPLALVGPEGHQQLIFLDRPIEPQLGQN
;
A
#
# COMPACT_ATOMS: atom_id res chain seq x y z
N MET A 1 -19.70 -6.39 -30.76
CA MET A 1 -20.41 -5.56 -29.76
C MET A 1 -21.26 -4.44 -30.39
N ASN A 2 -21.64 -4.53 -31.68
CA ASN A 2 -22.52 -3.55 -32.35
C ASN A 2 -23.93 -4.10 -32.64
N GLN A 3 -24.13 -5.43 -32.60
CA GLN A 3 -25.44 -6.05 -32.88
C GLN A 3 -26.51 -5.81 -31.80
N LEU A 4 -26.10 -5.72 -30.52
CA LEU A 4 -27.01 -5.40 -29.42
C LEU A 4 -27.59 -3.98 -29.49
N LEU A 5 -26.88 -3.05 -30.14
CA LEU A 5 -27.37 -1.68 -30.34
C LEU A 5 -28.38 -1.61 -31.47
N ASP A 6 -28.17 -2.37 -32.55
CA ASP A 6 -29.12 -2.45 -33.67
C ASP A 6 -30.43 -3.16 -33.29
N ASP A 7 -30.38 -4.18 -32.43
CA ASP A 7 -31.59 -4.84 -31.94
C ASP A 7 -32.44 -3.92 -31.05
N VAL A 8 -31.81 -3.17 -30.14
CA VAL A 8 -32.51 -2.21 -29.27
C VAL A 8 -33.10 -1.04 -30.05
N LEU A 9 -32.48 -0.66 -31.18
CA LEU A 9 -33.00 0.37 -32.08
C LEU A 9 -34.15 -0.14 -32.97
N LYS A 10 -34.21 -1.44 -33.26
CA LYS A 10 -35.29 -2.05 -34.06
C LYS A 10 -36.52 -2.42 -33.25
N GLU A 11 -36.40 -2.71 -31.96
CA GLU A 11 -37.47 -3.31 -31.16
C GLU A 11 -38.48 -2.32 -30.54
N GLY A 12 -38.63 -1.13 -31.12
CA GLY A 12 -39.84 -0.33 -30.93
C GLY A 12 -39.63 0.93 -30.09
N ALA A 13 -39.45 2.03 -30.80
CA ALA A 13 -39.91 3.31 -30.31
C ALA A 13 -41.39 3.45 -30.71
N PRO A 14 -42.35 3.40 -29.77
CA PRO A 14 -43.74 3.70 -30.10
C PRO A 14 -43.84 5.14 -30.65
N PRO A 15 -44.68 5.37 -31.69
CA PRO A 15 -44.80 6.67 -32.34
C PRO A 15 -45.34 7.70 -31.33
N GLY A 16 -44.46 8.56 -30.83
CA GLY A 16 -44.78 9.56 -29.80
C GLY A 16 -43.69 9.73 -28.72
N ASN A 17 -42.81 8.75 -28.53
CA ASN A 17 -41.77 8.81 -27.50
C ASN A 17 -40.42 9.33 -28.00
N GLY A 18 -40.32 9.71 -29.28
CA GLY A 18 -39.07 10.14 -29.92
C GLY A 18 -38.44 11.34 -29.22
N GLU A 19 -39.24 12.34 -28.85
CA GLU A 19 -38.77 13.56 -28.20
C GLU A 19 -38.18 13.29 -26.80
N ALA A 20 -38.87 12.50 -25.97
CA ALA A 20 -38.41 12.16 -24.63
C ALA A 20 -37.12 11.32 -24.63
N VAL A 21 -36.96 10.43 -25.62
CA VAL A 21 -35.73 9.66 -25.81
C VAL A 21 -34.60 10.56 -26.31
N LEU A 22 -34.89 11.49 -27.22
CA LEU A 22 -33.91 12.47 -27.72
C LEU A 22 -33.41 13.38 -26.59
N GLU A 23 -34.31 13.91 -25.76
CA GLU A 23 -33.97 14.75 -24.61
C GLU A 23 -33.12 14.00 -23.58
N ARG A 24 -33.48 12.75 -23.26
CA ARG A 24 -32.66 11.89 -22.38
C ARG A 24 -31.28 11.63 -22.96
N SER A 25 -31.18 11.38 -24.26
CA SER A 25 -29.90 11.15 -24.93
C SER A 25 -29.01 12.40 -24.93
N LEU A 26 -29.59 13.58 -25.14
CA LEU A 26 -28.89 14.86 -25.10
C LEU A 26 -28.45 15.24 -23.68
N ALA A 27 -29.29 14.99 -22.68
CA ALA A 27 -28.95 15.17 -21.27
C ALA A 27 -27.78 14.25 -20.85
N ALA A 28 -27.82 12.97 -21.27
CA ALA A 28 -26.76 12.02 -21.00
C ALA A 28 -25.42 12.41 -21.68
N LEU A 29 -25.47 12.91 -22.92
CA LEU A 29 -24.29 13.37 -23.66
C LEU A 29 -23.66 14.63 -23.05
N ARG A 30 -24.47 15.57 -22.53
CA ARG A 30 -23.98 16.77 -21.84
C ARG A 30 -23.24 16.45 -20.54
N GLY A 31 -23.70 15.45 -19.79
CA GLY A 31 -23.02 14.97 -18.58
C GLY A 31 -21.62 14.39 -18.84
N ARG A 32 -21.45 13.71 -19.98
CA ARG A 32 -20.17 13.04 -20.33
C ARG A 32 -19.04 14.02 -20.63
N ARG A 33 -19.34 15.20 -21.18
CA ARG A 33 -18.34 16.26 -21.42
C ARG A 33 -17.83 16.88 -20.11
N ARG A 34 -18.72 17.13 -19.15
CA ARG A 34 -18.33 17.64 -17.81
C ARG A 34 -17.46 16.65 -17.04
N ARG A 35 -17.77 15.35 -17.11
CA ARG A 35 -16.94 14.30 -16.50
C ARG A 35 -15.53 14.25 -17.07
N ARG A 36 -15.35 14.43 -18.39
CA ARG A 36 -14.01 14.45 -19.00
C ARG A 36 -13.16 15.65 -18.52
N ALA A 37 -13.76 16.81 -18.28
CA ALA A 37 -13.06 17.96 -17.73
C ALA A 37 -12.63 17.72 -16.27
N ALA A 38 -13.53 17.17 -15.44
CA ALA A 38 -13.22 16.81 -14.05
C ALA A 38 -12.12 15.73 -13.94
N PHE A 39 -12.14 14.73 -14.83
CA PHE A 39 -11.09 13.70 -14.88
C PHE A 39 -9.72 14.26 -15.24
N ARG A 40 -9.64 15.23 -16.16
CA ARG A 40 -8.38 15.90 -16.49
C ARG A 40 -7.81 16.68 -15.31
N GLN A 41 -8.68 17.34 -14.53
CA GLN A 41 -8.24 18.05 -13.33
C GLN A 41 -7.80 17.08 -12.22
N CYS A 42 -8.48 15.95 -12.02
CA CYS A 42 -8.06 14.93 -11.07
C CYS A 42 -6.69 14.32 -11.43
N LEU A 43 -6.43 14.05 -12.72
CA LEU A 43 -5.16 13.46 -13.15
C LEU A 43 -3.95 14.35 -12.88
N VAL A 44 -4.11 15.68 -12.90
CA VAL A 44 -3.04 16.64 -12.60
C VAL A 44 -2.93 16.91 -11.09
N ALA A 45 -4.06 16.98 -10.38
CA ALA A 45 -4.06 17.26 -8.94
C ALA A 45 -3.59 16.07 -8.09
N PHE A 46 -3.91 14.84 -8.50
CA PHE A 46 -3.56 13.63 -7.76
C PHE A 46 -2.03 13.47 -7.51
N PRO A 47 -1.15 13.54 -8.53
CA PRO A 47 0.29 13.40 -8.29
C PRO A 47 0.87 14.52 -7.40
N ALA A 48 0.33 15.75 -7.49
CA ALA A 48 0.76 16.85 -6.65
C ALA A 48 0.42 16.60 -5.16
N VAL A 49 -0.79 16.12 -4.87
CA VAL A 49 -1.21 15.78 -3.50
C VAL A 49 -0.36 14.63 -2.94
N VAL A 50 -0.09 13.60 -3.74
CA VAL A 50 0.75 12.47 -3.35
C VAL A 50 2.18 12.91 -3.06
N ALA A 51 2.77 13.76 -3.91
CA ALA A 51 4.12 14.28 -3.71
C ALA A 51 4.23 15.13 -2.43
N VAL A 52 3.22 15.96 -2.14
CA VAL A 52 3.18 16.77 -0.90
C VAL A 52 3.05 15.88 0.32
N ALA A 53 2.17 14.86 0.29
CA ALA A 53 2.01 13.93 1.40
C ALA A 53 3.29 13.13 1.67
N LEU A 54 3.94 12.60 0.64
CA LEU A 54 5.23 11.91 0.76
C LEU A 54 6.31 12.84 1.32
N GLY A 55 6.47 14.04 0.74
CA GLY A 55 7.43 15.03 1.23
C GLY A 55 7.23 15.37 2.71
N TRP A 56 5.97 15.52 3.15
CA TRP A 56 5.64 15.77 4.56
C TRP A 56 6.05 14.61 5.47
N THR A 57 5.74 13.37 5.08
CA THR A 57 6.10 12.18 5.90
C THR A 57 7.62 11.98 6.00
N LEU A 58 8.38 12.27 4.94
CA LEU A 58 9.84 12.20 5.00
C LEU A 58 10.43 13.34 5.83
N ALA A 59 9.89 14.56 5.73
CA ALA A 59 10.35 15.70 6.51
C ALA A 59 10.16 15.48 8.03
N GLN A 60 9.07 14.82 8.44
CA GLN A 60 8.85 14.48 9.85
C GLN A 60 9.90 13.50 10.39
N ARG A 61 10.40 12.58 9.58
CA ARG A 61 11.43 11.61 10.01
C ARG A 61 12.77 12.25 10.36
N TRP A 62 13.11 13.39 9.74
CA TRP A 62 14.37 14.09 10.01
C TRP A 62 14.28 15.06 11.19
N ASN A 63 13.07 15.46 11.57
CA ASN A 63 12.84 16.43 12.63
C ASN A 63 12.59 15.80 14.02
N ASP A 64 12.78 14.49 14.17
CA ASP A 64 12.81 13.81 15.47
C ASP A 64 14.27 13.54 15.92
N PRO A 65 15.03 14.55 16.41
CA PRO A 65 16.37 14.34 16.97
C PRO A 65 16.36 13.63 18.35
N GLY A 66 15.26 12.99 18.74
CA GLY A 66 15.04 12.51 20.11
C GLY A 66 14.42 11.12 20.25
N ARG A 67 14.17 10.38 19.15
CA ARG A 67 13.72 8.98 19.29
C ARG A 67 14.94 8.09 19.50
N SER A 68 15.59 8.27 20.65
CA SER A 68 16.45 7.25 21.22
C SER A 68 15.61 5.98 21.31
N VAL A 69 16.09 4.93 20.69
CA VAL A 69 15.55 3.59 20.83
C VAL A 69 15.70 3.27 22.31
N ALA A 70 14.59 3.38 23.05
CA ALA A 70 14.48 2.78 24.37
C ALA A 70 14.60 1.27 24.16
N GLU A 71 15.85 0.83 24.19
CA GLU A 71 16.37 -0.44 24.63
C GLU A 71 15.35 -1.14 25.53
N THR A 72 14.47 -1.92 24.89
CA THR A 72 13.55 -2.79 25.61
C THR A 72 14.38 -3.96 26.08
N SER A 73 14.93 -3.78 27.28
CA SER A 73 15.59 -4.78 28.10
C SER A 73 14.70 -6.02 28.23
N GLY A 74 14.92 -6.99 27.35
CA GLY A 74 14.57 -8.37 27.60
C GLY A 74 15.58 -8.94 28.59
N ALA A 75 15.17 -9.05 29.85
CA ALA A 75 15.96 -9.62 30.93
C ALA A 75 16.40 -11.05 30.61
N VAL A 76 17.68 -11.26 30.32
CA VAL A 76 18.34 -12.58 30.41
C VAL A 76 19.70 -12.41 31.07
N VAL A 77 19.72 -12.79 32.36
CA VAL A 77 20.79 -13.41 33.14
C VAL A 77 22.14 -12.68 33.26
N HIS A 78 22.46 -12.35 34.52
CA HIS A 78 23.74 -11.83 35.00
C HIS A 78 24.98 -12.57 34.43
N GLY A 79 25.77 -11.84 33.65
CA GLY A 79 27.16 -12.12 33.36
C GLY A 79 27.84 -10.82 32.97
N THR A 80 28.70 -10.29 33.84
CA THR A 80 29.45 -9.03 33.68
C THR A 80 30.52 -9.16 32.59
N THR A 81 30.11 -9.19 31.34
CA THR A 81 31.00 -9.07 30.18
C THR A 81 30.27 -8.24 29.13
N PRO A 82 30.86 -7.15 28.61
CA PRO A 82 30.21 -6.38 27.56
C PRO A 82 29.88 -7.31 26.38
N PRO A 83 28.68 -7.21 25.80
CA PRO A 83 28.33 -8.05 24.67
C PRO A 83 29.31 -7.80 23.53
N VAL A 84 30.12 -8.81 23.21
CA VAL A 84 30.95 -8.80 22.02
C VAL A 84 30.01 -8.98 20.85
N ILE A 85 29.72 -7.87 20.17
CA ILE A 85 28.92 -7.90 18.94
C ILE A 85 29.86 -8.38 17.83
N GLU A 86 29.79 -9.67 17.52
CA GLU A 86 30.48 -10.22 16.36
C GLU A 86 29.69 -9.86 15.10
N LEU A 87 30.35 -9.21 14.13
CA LEU A 87 29.77 -8.98 12.82
C LEU A 87 29.90 -10.28 12.03
N ILE A 88 28.76 -10.87 11.68
CA ILE A 88 28.66 -12.12 10.94
C ILE A 88 28.17 -11.79 9.53
N SER A 89 28.76 -12.38 8.50
CA SER A 89 28.30 -12.19 7.11
C SER A 89 27.02 -12.98 6.83
N ASP A 90 26.30 -12.64 5.75
CA ASP A 90 25.09 -13.37 5.36
C ASP A 90 25.37 -14.86 5.13
N GLU A 91 26.50 -15.19 4.49
CA GLU A 91 26.92 -16.57 4.24
C GLU A 91 27.19 -17.33 5.55
N GLU A 92 27.85 -16.67 6.51
CA GLU A 92 28.09 -17.26 7.83
C GLU A 92 26.77 -17.45 8.59
N LEU A 93 25.85 -16.48 8.52
CA LEU A 93 24.52 -16.58 9.11
C LEU A 93 23.77 -17.82 8.59
N PHE A 94 23.81 -18.09 7.28
CA PHE A 94 23.20 -19.29 6.70
C PHE A 94 23.89 -20.58 7.14
N SER A 95 25.21 -20.55 7.40
CA SER A 95 25.96 -21.73 7.87
C SER A 95 25.51 -22.21 9.26
N TYR A 96 24.99 -21.32 10.11
CA TYR A 96 24.44 -21.68 11.42
C TYR A 96 23.10 -22.42 11.33
N PHE A 97 22.39 -22.32 10.19
CA PHE A 97 21.03 -22.82 10.02
C PHE A 97 20.80 -23.51 8.65
N PRO A 98 21.57 -24.55 8.29
CA PRO A 98 21.58 -25.12 6.95
C PRO A 98 20.23 -25.70 6.50
N ASP A 99 19.41 -26.19 7.45
CA ASP A 99 18.14 -26.86 7.16
C ASP A 99 16.90 -26.04 7.55
N ARG A 100 17.07 -24.74 7.86
CA ARG A 100 15.96 -23.93 8.38
C ARG A 100 15.71 -22.70 7.49
N PRO A 101 14.51 -22.57 6.89
CA PRO A 101 14.17 -21.38 6.13
C PRO A 101 14.08 -20.17 7.06
N LEU A 102 14.85 -19.15 6.75
CA LEU A 102 14.91 -17.90 7.52
C LEU A 102 14.77 -16.70 6.59
N ALA A 103 14.31 -15.59 7.14
CA ALA A 103 14.19 -14.32 6.46
C ALA A 103 14.64 -13.19 7.38
N LEU A 104 15.32 -12.21 6.81
CA LEU A 104 15.68 -10.98 7.49
C LEU A 104 14.62 -9.91 7.14
N VAL A 105 13.81 -9.50 8.12
CA VAL A 105 12.66 -8.62 7.88
C VAL A 105 12.82 -7.31 8.64
N GLY A 106 12.72 -6.19 7.93
CA GLY A 106 12.79 -4.85 8.50
C GLY A 106 13.68 -3.89 7.70
N PRO A 107 13.72 -2.61 8.11
CA PRO A 107 14.61 -1.62 7.51
C PRO A 107 16.07 -1.89 7.93
N GLU A 108 17.03 -1.43 7.13
CA GLU A 108 18.47 -1.54 7.41
C GLU A 108 18.80 -1.05 8.83
N GLY A 109 19.58 -1.83 9.58
CA GLY A 109 19.92 -1.55 10.99
C GLY A 109 18.87 -1.97 12.03
N HIS A 110 17.65 -2.36 11.62
CA HIS A 110 16.59 -2.87 12.50
C HIS A 110 15.97 -4.16 11.98
N GLN A 111 16.76 -4.96 11.28
CA GLN A 111 16.27 -6.18 10.65
C GLN A 111 16.17 -7.28 11.71
N GLN A 112 15.07 -8.03 11.67
CA GLN A 112 14.82 -9.14 12.57
C GLN A 112 14.99 -10.45 11.80
N LEU A 113 15.73 -11.38 12.38
CA LEU A 113 15.84 -12.74 11.88
C LEU A 113 14.57 -13.51 12.26
N ILE A 114 13.77 -13.88 11.27
CA ILE A 114 12.53 -14.65 11.44
C ILE A 114 12.75 -16.03 10.83
N PHE A 115 12.49 -17.08 11.61
CA PHE A 115 12.46 -18.46 11.10
C PHE A 115 11.05 -18.79 10.62
N LEU A 116 10.94 -19.26 9.38
CA LEU A 116 9.65 -19.49 8.71
C LEU A 116 9.04 -20.86 9.03
N ASP A 117 9.79 -21.71 9.75
CA ASP A 117 9.37 -23.04 10.17
C ASP A 117 8.51 -23.04 11.45
N ARG A 118 8.47 -21.91 12.16
CA ARG A 118 7.64 -21.76 13.37
C ARG A 118 6.31 -21.10 13.02
N PRO A 119 5.17 -21.66 13.46
CA PRO A 119 3.91 -20.95 13.35
C PRO A 119 4.05 -19.65 14.14
N ILE A 120 3.76 -18.52 13.49
CA ILE A 120 3.75 -17.20 14.13
C ILE A 120 2.63 -17.25 15.16
N GLU A 121 2.97 -17.48 16.42
CA GLU A 121 2.01 -17.35 17.50
C GLU A 121 1.72 -15.85 17.66
N PRO A 122 0.50 -15.39 17.31
CA PRO A 122 0.17 -13.99 17.42
C PRO A 122 0.27 -13.63 18.90
N GLN A 123 1.24 -12.79 19.26
CA GLN A 123 1.31 -12.16 20.56
C GLN A 123 0.11 -11.21 20.68
N LEU A 124 -1.05 -11.79 21.03
CA LEU A 124 -2.24 -11.06 21.43
C LEU A 124 -1.86 -10.25 22.66
N GLY A 125 -1.83 -8.94 22.45
CA GLY A 125 -1.36 -7.95 23.42
C GLY A 125 -1.85 -8.21 24.84
N GLN A 126 -0.89 -8.42 25.74
CA GLN A 126 -1.06 -8.02 27.12
C GLN A 126 -0.82 -6.51 27.17
N ASN A 127 -1.91 -5.76 27.03
CA ASN A 127 -2.02 -4.38 27.53
C ASN A 127 -2.52 -4.43 28.97
#